data_AF-A0AAD6XWF8-F1
#
_entry.id   AF-A0AAD6XWF8-F1
#
_cell.length_a   1.000
_cell.length_b   1.000
_cell.length_c   1.000
_cell.angle_alpha   90.00
_cell.angle_beta   90.00
_cell.angle_gamma   90.00
#
_symmetry.space_group_name_H-M   'P 1'
#
loop_
_entity.id
_entity.type
_entity.pdbx_description
1 polymer ?
#
loop_
_entity_poly.entity_id
_entity_poly.type
_entity_poly.pdbx_seq_one_letter_code
_entity_poly.pdbx_strand_id
1 'polypeptide(L)'
;MQILEHLRAIHREGLLHGDFAERNVLLHDGDIRIIDFDQAESGHNCQCKMNFGSIETGHLLPLPSIEDFGCDQLWEVCHSEMRIWDTGLSSLFFL
;
A
#
# COMPACT_ATOMS: atom_id res chain seq x y z
N MET A 1 -6.18 6.60 -1.65
CA MET A 1 -5.43 6.75 -0.37
C MET A 1 -3.99 7.09 -0.70
N GLN A 2 -3.44 8.20 -0.19
CA GLN A 2 -2.12 8.72 -0.61
C GLN A 2 -0.95 7.74 -0.39
N ILE A 3 -0.92 7.00 0.73
CA ILE A 3 0.14 6.02 1.04
C ILE A 3 0.26 4.95 -0.07
N LEU A 4 -0.87 4.35 -0.46
CA LEU A 4 -0.87 3.32 -1.52
C LEU A 4 -0.52 3.88 -2.89
N GLU A 5 -0.83 5.13 -3.15
CA GLU A 5 -0.42 5.79 -4.38
C GLU A 5 1.10 5.98 -4.45
N HIS A 6 1.74 6.37 -3.33
CA HIS A 6 3.20 6.43 -3.24
C HIS A 6 3.85 5.04 -3.34
N LEU A 7 3.31 4.03 -2.66
CA LEU A 7 3.80 2.64 -2.80
C LEU A 7 3.67 2.14 -4.24
N ARG A 8 2.54 2.42 -4.92
CA ARG A 8 2.37 2.08 -6.33
C ARG A 8 3.39 2.78 -7.21
N ALA A 9 3.72 4.03 -6.92
CA ALA A 9 4.75 4.76 -7.65
C ALA A 9 6.13 4.10 -7.50
N ILE A 10 6.51 3.73 -6.27
CA ILE A 10 7.75 2.98 -5.99
C ILE A 10 7.80 1.69 -6.82
N HIS A 11 6.71 0.92 -6.81
CA HIS A 11 6.61 -0.33 -7.56
C HIS A 11 6.67 -0.15 -9.08
N ARG A 12 6.12 0.96 -9.63
CA ARG A 12 6.19 1.29 -11.06
C ARG A 12 7.59 1.65 -11.53
N GLU A 13 8.43 2.16 -10.64
CA GLU A 13 9.86 2.37 -10.88
C GLU A 13 10.68 1.06 -10.72
N GLY A 14 10.00 -0.06 -10.48
CA GLY A 14 10.60 -1.38 -10.39
C GLY A 14 11.29 -1.67 -9.06
N LEU A 15 10.87 -0.97 -8.00
CA LEU A 15 11.37 -1.13 -6.64
C LEU A 15 10.31 -1.76 -5.72
N LEU A 16 10.75 -2.66 -4.86
CA LEU A 16 10.04 -3.03 -3.62
C LEU A 16 10.69 -2.27 -2.47
N HIS A 17 9.89 -1.78 -1.53
CA HIS A 17 10.42 -1.10 -0.35
C HIS A 17 11.22 -2.04 0.57
N GLY A 18 10.79 -3.31 0.68
CA GLY A 18 11.45 -4.35 1.50
C GLY A 18 11.11 -4.30 3.00
N ASP A 19 10.89 -3.10 3.55
CA ASP A 19 10.52 -2.92 4.96
C ASP A 19 9.39 -1.88 5.15
N PHE A 20 8.29 -2.04 4.39
CA PHE A 20 7.17 -1.11 4.54
C PHE A 20 6.47 -1.33 5.89
N ALA A 21 6.46 -0.30 6.73
CA ALA A 21 5.79 -0.28 8.02
C ALA A 21 5.45 1.16 8.42
N GLU A 22 4.54 1.34 9.37
CA GLU A 22 4.12 2.66 9.86
C GLU A 22 5.30 3.56 10.27
N ARG A 23 6.33 2.99 10.91
CA ARG A 23 7.56 3.72 11.30
C ARG A 23 8.30 4.38 10.14
N ASN A 24 8.09 3.88 8.92
CA ASN A 24 8.74 4.32 7.68
C ASN A 24 7.82 5.24 6.84
N VAL A 25 6.72 5.71 7.42
CA VAL A 25 5.81 6.68 6.83
C VAL A 25 5.83 7.96 7.66
N LEU A 26 6.22 9.07 7.05
CA LEU A 26 6.22 10.38 7.70
C LEU A 26 5.10 11.26 7.15
N LEU A 27 4.45 12.01 8.04
CA LEU A 27 3.57 13.11 7.69
C LEU A 27 4.22 14.44 8.08
N HIS A 28 4.40 15.33 7.11
CA HIS A 28 4.93 16.67 7.35
C HIS A 28 4.17 17.69 6.49
N ASP A 29 3.56 18.69 7.13
CA ASP A 29 2.79 19.75 6.47
C ASP A 29 1.70 19.24 5.51
N GLY A 30 1.09 18.09 5.83
CA GLY A 30 0.06 17.45 5.01
C GLY A 30 0.60 16.56 3.89
N ASP A 31 1.92 16.53 3.69
CA ASP A 31 2.59 15.66 2.72
C ASP A 31 3.05 14.36 3.38
N ILE A 32 2.67 13.24 2.77
CA ILE A 32 3.10 11.90 3.19
C ILE A 32 4.37 11.52 2.43
N ARG A 33 5.40 11.05 3.14
CA ARG A 33 6.63 10.52 2.55
C ARG A 33 6.91 9.11 3.07
N ILE A 34 7.27 8.22 2.15
CA ILE A 34 7.80 6.89 2.46
C ILE A 34 9.32 7.01 2.50
N ILE A 35 9.93 6.54 3.59
CA ILE A 35 11.37 6.67 3.87
C ILE A 35 12.00 5.30 4.19
N ASP A 36 13.32 5.28 4.28
CA ASP A 36 14.12 4.11 4.67
C ASP A 36 14.10 2.95 3.66
N PHE A 37 14.87 3.12 2.59
CA PHE A 37 15.00 2.15 1.48
C PHE A 37 16.21 1.22 1.64
N ASP A 38 16.67 0.98 2.86
CA ASP A 38 17.86 0.13 3.11
C ASP A 38 17.66 -1.34 2.68
N GLN A 39 16.42 -1.83 2.78
CA GLN A 39 15.99 -3.17 2.32
C GLN A 39 15.37 -3.15 0.92
N ALA A 40 15.49 -2.07 0.17
CA ALA A 40 14.82 -1.96 -1.12
C ALA A 40 15.39 -2.97 -2.14
N GLU A 41 14.49 -3.66 -2.84
CA GLU A 41 14.84 -4.62 -3.89
C GLU A 41 14.48 -4.06 -5.26
N SER A 42 15.43 -4.10 -6.20
CA SER A 42 15.22 -3.68 -7.58
C SER A 42 14.86 -4.85 -8.51
N GLY A 43 14.24 -4.55 -9.65
CA GLY A 43 13.89 -5.55 -10.65
C GLY A 43 12.46 -6.07 -10.52
N HIS A 44 11.64 -5.41 -9.70
CA HIS A 44 10.21 -5.69 -9.62
C HIS A 44 9.54 -5.26 -10.93
N ASN A 45 8.67 -6.11 -11.47
CA ASN A 45 7.84 -5.79 -12.62
C ASN A 45 6.39 -5.67 -12.17
N CYS A 46 6.02 -4.50 -11.66
CA CYS A 46 4.69 -4.30 -11.09
C CYS A 46 3.61 -4.31 -12.18
N GLN A 47 2.62 -5.18 -12.02
CA GLN A 47 1.43 -5.21 -12.88
C GLN A 47 0.16 -4.79 -12.12
N CYS A 48 0.31 -4.02 -11.02
CA CYS A 48 -0.82 -3.64 -10.18
C CYS A 48 -1.90 -2.92 -11.00
N LYS A 49 -3.11 -3.48 -10.98
CA LYS A 49 -4.31 -2.98 -11.68
C LYS A 49 -5.28 -2.27 -10.73
N MET A 50 -5.00 -2.32 -9.43
CA MET A 50 -5.92 -1.85 -8.41
C MET A 50 -6.14 -0.32 -8.48
N ASN A 51 -7.40 0.09 -8.38
CA ASN A 51 -7.78 1.49 -8.22
C ASN A 51 -7.95 1.80 -6.72
N PHE A 52 -6.94 2.40 -6.10
CA PHE A 52 -6.98 2.72 -4.67
C PHE A 52 -7.94 3.85 -4.30
N GLY A 53 -8.53 4.55 -5.27
CA GLY A 53 -9.61 5.51 -5.02
C GLY A 53 -10.92 4.84 -4.58
N SER A 54 -11.16 3.57 -4.94
CA SER A 54 -12.36 2.84 -4.52
C SER A 54 -12.27 2.26 -3.10
N ILE A 55 -11.07 2.22 -2.51
CA ILE A 55 -10.85 1.82 -1.12
C ILE A 55 -11.40 2.90 -0.17
N GLU A 56 -11.31 4.18 -0.55
CA GLU A 56 -11.76 5.31 0.26
C GLU A 56 -13.28 5.38 0.42
N THR A 57 -14.05 4.76 -0.49
CA THR A 57 -15.52 4.83 -0.47
C THR A 57 -16.18 3.76 0.39
N GLY A 58 -15.40 2.94 1.12
CA GLY A 58 -15.91 1.92 2.04
C GLY A 58 -16.55 0.70 1.36
N HIS A 59 -16.49 0.62 0.02
CA HIS A 59 -16.90 -0.56 -0.75
C HIS A 59 -15.73 -1.55 -0.80
N LEU A 60 -15.35 -2.06 0.37
CA LEU A 60 -14.17 -2.93 0.54
C LEU A 60 -14.45 -4.39 0.14
N LEU A 61 -15.62 -4.71 -0.41
CA LEU A 61 -16.01 -6.09 -0.69
C LEU A 61 -16.39 -6.28 -2.16
N PRO A 62 -15.97 -7.39 -2.79
CA PRO A 62 -15.16 -8.47 -2.22
C PRO A 62 -13.65 -8.12 -2.12
N LEU A 63 -12.94 -8.79 -1.22
CA LEU A 63 -11.47 -8.82 -1.21
C LEU A 63 -10.99 -9.25 -2.62
N PRO A 64 -10.20 -8.43 -3.33
CA PRO A 64 -9.71 -8.82 -4.66
C PRO A 64 -8.80 -10.03 -4.54
N SER A 65 -8.87 -10.93 -5.53
CA SER A 65 -7.85 -11.98 -5.67
C SER A 65 -6.50 -11.34 -6.02
N ILE A 66 -5.40 -12.05 -5.77
CA ILE A 66 -4.05 -11.59 -6.17
C ILE A 66 -3.99 -11.35 -7.69
N GLU A 67 -4.69 -12.18 -8.49
CA GLU A 67 -4.75 -12.05 -9.95
C GLU A 67 -5.45 -10.75 -10.39
N ASP A 68 -6.57 -10.42 -9.75
CA ASP A 68 -7.29 -9.17 -9.99
C ASP A 68 -6.48 -7.94 -9.53
N PHE A 69 -5.74 -8.09 -8.43
CA PHE A 69 -4.90 -7.04 -7.87
C PHE A 69 -3.68 -6.74 -8.77
N GLY A 70 -3.05 -7.79 -9.32
CA GLY A 70 -1.92 -7.70 -10.26
C GLY A 70 -0.55 -7.43 -9.63
N CYS A 71 -0.44 -7.48 -8.30
CA CYS A 71 0.83 -7.40 -7.57
C CYS A 71 0.64 -8.03 -6.19
N ASP A 72 1.31 -9.16 -5.97
CA ASP A 72 1.26 -9.92 -4.71
C ASP A 72 1.87 -9.14 -3.55
N GLN A 73 2.99 -8.43 -3.73
CA GLN A 73 3.60 -7.67 -2.64
C GLN A 73 2.74 -6.48 -2.19
N LEU A 74 2.13 -5.74 -3.13
CA LEU A 74 1.20 -4.67 -2.76
C LEU A 74 -0.11 -5.23 -2.18
N TRP A 75 -0.57 -6.39 -2.66
CA TRP A 75 -1.73 -7.08 -2.08
C TRP A 75 -1.46 -7.44 -0.62
N GLU A 76 -0.28 -8.01 -0.32
CA GLU A 76 0.15 -8.33 1.04
C GLU A 76 0.27 -7.08 1.92
N VAL A 77 0.83 -5.97 1.41
CA VAL A 77 0.85 -4.71 2.16
C VAL A 77 -0.57 -4.24 2.48
N CYS A 78 -1.48 -4.28 1.51
CA CYS A 78 -2.86 -3.85 1.72
C CYS A 78 -3.60 -4.76 2.72
N HIS A 79 -3.38 -6.07 2.65
CA HIS A 79 -4.06 -7.06 3.49
C HIS A 79 -3.44 -7.15 4.88
N SER A 80 -2.14 -7.35 4.97
CA SER A 80 -1.45 -7.77 6.19
C SER A 80 -0.96 -6.56 7.00
N GLU A 81 -0.31 -5.60 6.34
CA GLU A 81 0.27 -4.42 7.00
C GLU A 81 -0.78 -3.34 7.27
N MET A 82 -1.58 -3.01 6.25
CA MET A 82 -2.57 -1.92 6.34
C MET A 82 -3.97 -2.41 6.78
N ARG A 83 -4.23 -3.72 6.77
CA ARG A 83 -5.48 -4.35 7.21
C ARG A 83 -6.74 -3.69 6.64
N ILE A 84 -6.67 -3.33 5.36
CA ILE A 84 -7.72 -2.56 4.67
C ILE A 84 -9.07 -3.29 4.68
N TRP A 85 -9.07 -4.61 4.83
CA TRP A 85 -10.27 -5.46 4.74
C TRP A 85 -10.71 -6.09 6.06
N ASP A 86 -10.07 -5.78 7.19
CA ASP A 86 -10.48 -6.30 8.49
C ASP A 86 -11.80 -5.61 8.92
N THR A 87 -12.90 -6.36 8.93
CA THR A 87 -14.27 -5.86 9.22
C THR A 87 -14.53 -5.57 10.70
N GLY A 88 -13.49 -5.34 11.51
CA GLY A 88 -13.58 -5.30 12.97
C GLY A 88 -12.83 -4.13 13.61
N LEU A 89 -13.56 -3.04 13.83
CA LEU A 89 -13.29 -1.99 14.83
C LEU A 89 -12.08 -1.06 14.63
N SER A 90 -12.35 0.18 15.05
CA SER A 90 -11.46 1.33 15.28
C SER A 90 -10.85 1.96 14.04
N SER A 91 -11.49 3.06 13.64
CA SER A 91 -10.85 4.36 13.36
C SER A 91 -9.34 4.26 13.17
N LEU A 92 -8.93 4.30 11.91
CA LEU A 92 -7.57 4.52 11.46
C LEU A 92 -6.95 5.70 12.23
N PHE A 93 -6.22 5.42 13.31
CA PHE A 93 -5.17 6.31 13.78
C PHE A 93 -3.97 6.03 12.87
N PHE A 94 -3.96 6.73 11.73
CA PHE A 94 -2.75 6.94 10.96
C PHE A 94 -2.42 8.43 11.07
N LEU A 95 -1.70 8.79 12.12
CA LEU A 95 -0.95 10.05 12.29
C LEU A 95 0.31 9.76 13.10
#